data_AF-A0AAW9ED37-F1
#
_entry.id   AF-A0AAW9ED37-F1
#
_cell.length_a   1.000
_cell.length_b   1.000
_cell.length_c   1.000
_cell.angle_alpha   90.00
_cell.angle_beta   90.00
_cell.angle_gamma   90.00
#
_symmetry.space_group_name_H-M   'P 1'
#
loop_
_entity.id
_entity.type
_entity.pdbx_description
1 polymer ?
#
loop_
_entity_poly.entity_id
_entity_poly.type
_entity_poly.pdbx_seq_one_letter_code
_entity_poly.pdbx_strand_id
1 'polypeptide(L)' 'SILAEAIKSSPNDLELGIGRYHSWNEERARWYGQRVLSIYRNILHELEVRQ' A
#
# COMPACT_ATOMS: atom_id res chain seq x y z
N SER A 1 11.01 6.37 9.19
CA SER A 1 11.02 4.91 8.98
C SER A 1 11.07 4.65 7.48
N ILE A 2 11.60 3.50 7.07
CA ILE A 2 11.76 3.14 5.65
C ILE A 2 10.43 3.22 4.88
N LEU A 3 9.31 2.82 5.50
CA LEU A 3 7.98 2.94 4.89
C LEU A 3 7.56 4.40 4.61
N ALA A 4 7.79 5.31 5.56
CA ALA A 4 7.41 6.71 5.38
C ALA A 4 8.22 7.37 4.24
N GLU A 5 9.48 7.00 4.08
CA GLU A 5 10.33 7.44 2.97
C GLU A 5 9.86 6.85 1.63
N ALA A 6 9.49 5.57 1.60
CA ALA A 6 8.93 4.93 0.42
C ALA A 6 7.63 5.60 -0.04
N ILE A 7 6.72 5.92 0.88
CA ILE A 7 5.48 6.66 0.57
C ILE A 7 5.80 8.06 0.04
N LYS A 8 6.72 8.80 0.69
CA LYS A 8 7.14 10.14 0.24
C LYS A 8 7.79 10.15 -1.15
N SER A 9 8.36 9.03 -1.60
CA SER A 9 8.92 8.90 -2.95
C SER A 9 7.87 8.92 -4.08
N SER A 10 6.59 8.74 -3.73
CA SER A 10 5.45 8.67 -4.65
C SER A 10 4.27 9.49 -4.08
N PRO A 11 4.40 10.83 -3.98
CA PRO A 11 3.49 11.68 -3.20
C PRO A 11 2.03 11.67 -3.69
N ASN A 12 1.80 11.33 -4.95
CA ASN A 12 0.45 11.27 -5.57
C ASN A 12 0.05 9.83 -5.94
N ASP A 13 0.79 8.83 -5.47
CA ASP A 13 0.58 7.43 -5.82
C ASP A 13 0.88 6.53 -4.62
N LEU A 14 -0.13 6.43 -3.74
CA LEU A 14 -0.02 5.69 -2.50
C LEU A 14 0.25 4.21 -2.74
N GLU A 15 -0.34 3.62 -3.79
CA GLU A 15 -0.10 2.23 -4.17
C GLU A 15 1.38 2.00 -4.49
N LEU A 16 1.97 2.85 -5.34
CA LEU A 16 3.39 2.77 -5.68
C LEU A 16 4.29 3.07 -4.47
N GLY A 17 3.92 4.05 -3.65
CA GLY A 17 4.67 4.43 -2.45
C GLY A 17 4.73 3.31 -1.40
N ILE A 18 3.61 2.63 -1.15
CA ILE A 18 3.56 1.41 -0.34
C ILE A 18 4.35 0.29 -1.01
N GLY A 19 4.21 0.13 -2.33
CA GLY A 19 4.94 -0.85 -3.12
C GLY A 19 6.46 -0.75 -3.00
N ARG A 20 6.98 0.47 -3.00
CA ARG A 20 8.41 0.78 -2.90
C ARG A 20 9.04 0.42 -1.57
N TYR A 21 8.23 0.21 -0.53
CA TYR A 21 8.70 -0.39 0.71
C TYR A 21 9.19 -1.84 0.49
N HIS A 22 8.57 -2.56 -0.45
CA HIS A 22 8.93 -3.93 -0.79
C HIS A 22 9.97 -4.03 -1.92
N SER A 23 9.84 -3.20 -2.97
CA SER A 23 10.72 -3.27 -4.16
C SER A 23 10.71 -1.97 -4.95
N TRP A 24 11.86 -1.54 -5.47
CA TRP A 24 11.96 -0.40 -6.40
C TRP A 24 11.64 -0.75 -7.86
N ASN A 25 11.59 -2.04 -8.22
CA ASN A 25 11.02 -2.46 -9.49
C ASN A 25 9.50 -2.20 -9.49
N GLU A 26 9.03 -1.42 -10.46
CA GLU A 26 7.67 -0.87 -10.47
C GLU A 26 6.58 -1.94 -10.53
N GLU A 27 6.75 -2.98 -11.35
CA GLU A 27 5.79 -4.09 -11.44
C GLU A 27 5.60 -4.78 -10.08
N ARG A 28 6.71 -5.13 -9.41
CA ARG A 28 6.65 -5.73 -8.07
C ARG A 28 6.12 -4.78 -7.01
N ALA A 29 6.44 -3.49 -7.12
CA ALA A 29 5.93 -2.46 -6.23
C ALA A 29 4.41 -2.37 -6.34
N ARG A 30 3.87 -2.27 -7.56
CA ARG A 30 2.44 -2.24 -7.86
C ARG A 30 1.74 -3.48 -7.29
N TRP A 31 2.25 -4.67 -7.59
CA TRP A 31 1.70 -5.92 -7.08
C TRP A 31 1.59 -5.93 -5.55
N TYR A 32 2.67 -5.54 -4.86
CA TYR A 32 2.68 -5.49 -3.40
C TYR A 32 1.72 -4.40 -2.84
N GLY A 33 1.77 -3.20 -3.41
CA GLY A 33 0.90 -2.08 -3.03
C GLY A 33 -0.58 -2.43 -3.16
N GLN A 34 -0.98 -3.03 -4.27
CA GLN A 34 -2.35 -3.50 -4.51
C GLN A 34 -2.78 -4.54 -3.48
N ARG A 35 -1.89 -5.48 -3.13
CA ARG A 35 -2.18 -6.50 -2.12
C ARG A 35 -2.44 -5.88 -0.75
N VAL A 36 -1.60 -4.96 -0.31
CA VAL A 36 -1.75 -4.26 0.99
C VAL A 36 -3.05 -3.46 1.03
N LEU A 37 -3.32 -2.65 0.00
CA LEU A 37 -4.54 -1.84 -0.05
C LEU A 37 -5.81 -2.69 -0.09
N SER A 38 -5.75 -3.86 -0.75
CA SER A 38 -6.88 -4.80 -0.75
C SER A 38 -7.14 -5.40 0.62
N ILE A 39 -6.09 -5.78 1.36
CA ILE A 39 -6.24 -6.27 2.75
C ILE A 39 -6.81 -5.16 3.63
N TYR A 40 -6.30 -3.93 3.51
CA TYR A 40 -6.77 -2.79 4.29
C TYR A 40 -8.27 -2.53 4.07
N ARG A 41 -8.72 -2.50 2.82
CA ARG A 41 -10.16 -2.36 2.49
C ARG A 41 -11.01 -3.48 3.07
N ASN A 42 -10.53 -4.73 3.02
CA ASN A 42 -11.26 -5.86 3.60
C ASN A 42 -11.39 -5.73 5.13
N ILE A 43 -10.33 -5.28 5.81
CA ILE A 43 -10.36 -5.04 7.25
C ILE A 43 -11.34 -3.91 7.59
N LEU A 44 -11.31 -2.81 6.85
CA LEU A 44 -12.27 -1.71 7.05
C LEU A 44 -13.71 -2.19 6.89
N HIS A 45 -13.99 -2.95 5.83
CA HIS A 45 -15.31 -3.51 5.59
C HIS A 45 -15.78 -4.42 6.74
N GLU A 46 -14.90 -5.32 7.23
CA GLU A 46 -15.21 -6.18 8.38
C GLU A 46 -15.49 -5.38 9.66
N LEU A 47 -14.81 -4.26 9.88
CA LEU A 47 -15.04 -3.39 11.04
C LEU A 47 -16.34 -2.61 10.94
N GLU A 48 -16.76 -2.22 9.72
CA GLU A 48 -18.04 -1.55 9.46
C GLU A 48 -19.22 -2.50 9.65
N VAL A 49 -19.12 -3.74 9.15
CA VAL A 49 -20.21 -4.74 9.25
C VAL A 49 -20.46 -5.19 10.70
N ARG A 50 -19.46 -5.09 11.58
CA ARG A 50 -19.54 -5.52 12.99
C ARG A 50 -20.06 -4.46 13.95
N GLN A 51 -20.25 -3.22 13.49
CA GLN A 51 -20.81 -2.11 14.27
C GLN A 51 -22.33 -2.03 14.10
#